data_AF-M5BN99-F1
#
_entry.id   AF-M5BN99-F1
#
_cell.length_a   1.000
_cell.length_b   1.000
_cell.length_c   1.000
_cell.angle_alpha   90.00
_cell.angle_beta   90.00
_cell.angle_gamma   90.00
#
_symmetry.space_group_name_H-M   'P 1'
#
loop_
_entity.id
_entity.type
_entity.pdbx_description
1 polymer ?
#
loop_
_entity_poly.entity_id
_entity_poly.type
_entity_poly.pdbx_seq_one_letter_code
_entity_poly.pdbx_strand_id
1 'polypeptide(L)'
;MLSRDFIDDALYNPHYGYFPKQATIFTPETPFDFGQIPNSRAFHQAVAERYRDYRLEAGIGTGPGRQVWHTPTELFKPYYGYAIARCLISEYLLKYFPYEDLVIYEIGAGNGTLAENVLDFLQMEYPEVYERTRYRIIEISGSLAEKQMDRLQRRHAGAIEVVHKSVFDWTEQEPAPCFFLAMEVIVSTST
;
A
#
# COMPACT_ATOMS: atom_id res chain seq x y z
N MET A 1 26.86 -10.10 15.10
CA MET A 1 25.68 -9.76 14.28
C MET A 1 24.51 -9.66 15.22
N LEU A 2 23.88 -8.49 15.33
CA LEU A 2 22.67 -8.34 16.11
C LEU A 2 21.49 -8.92 15.33
N SER A 3 20.41 -9.30 16.03
CA SER A 3 19.21 -9.83 15.38
C SER A 3 18.63 -8.84 14.36
N ARG A 4 18.70 -7.53 14.64
CA ARG A 4 18.27 -6.48 13.69
C ARG A 4 19.10 -6.46 12.40
N ASP A 5 20.42 -6.61 12.50
CA ASP A 5 21.31 -6.57 11.33
C ASP A 5 21.06 -7.81 10.45
N PHE A 6 20.76 -8.95 11.08
CA PHE A 6 20.38 -10.16 10.38
C PHE A 6 19.02 -10.05 9.69
N ILE A 7 18.01 -9.48 10.36
CA ILE A 7 16.66 -9.30 9.78
C ILE A 7 16.73 -8.33 8.60
N ASP A 8 17.42 -7.20 8.76
CA ASP A 8 17.60 -6.22 7.69
C ASP A 8 18.28 -6.83 6.46
N ASP A 9 19.40 -7.53 6.66
CA ASP A 9 20.12 -8.21 5.57
C ASP A 9 19.28 -9.32 4.92
N ALA A 10 18.59 -10.15 5.71
CA ALA A 10 17.74 -11.22 5.18
C ALA A 10 16.53 -10.68 4.38
N LEU A 11 15.99 -9.52 4.73
CA LEU A 11 14.82 -8.94 4.07
C LEU A 11 15.20 -8.08 2.86
N TYR A 12 16.21 -7.22 2.98
CA TYR A 12 16.45 -6.12 2.05
C TYR A 12 17.73 -6.26 1.20
N ASN A 13 18.59 -7.26 1.45
CA ASN A 13 19.81 -7.42 0.64
C ASN A 13 19.49 -7.53 -0.86
N PRO A 14 20.09 -6.69 -1.74
CA PRO A 14 19.77 -6.68 -3.18
C PRO A 14 20.06 -8.00 -3.91
N HIS A 15 20.96 -8.83 -3.38
CA HIS A 15 21.42 -10.05 -4.02
C HIS A 15 20.59 -11.28 -3.62
N TYR A 16 20.15 -11.38 -2.36
CA TYR A 16 19.46 -12.57 -1.85
C TYR A 16 18.26 -12.28 -0.92
N GLY A 17 18.01 -11.01 -0.59
CA GLY A 17 16.96 -10.61 0.34
C GLY A 17 15.58 -11.08 -0.11
N TYR A 18 14.70 -11.32 0.85
CA TYR A 18 13.34 -11.76 0.61
C TYR A 18 12.55 -10.79 -0.28
N PHE A 19 12.56 -9.49 0.01
CA PHE A 19 11.77 -8.52 -0.78
C PHE A 19 12.24 -8.37 -2.23
N PRO A 20 13.56 -8.23 -2.51
CA PRO A 20 14.03 -8.11 -3.89
C PRO A 20 13.89 -9.39 -4.74
N LYS A 21 13.91 -10.59 -4.13
CA LYS A 21 14.00 -11.86 -4.88
C LYS A 21 12.77 -12.77 -4.79
N GLN A 22 12.01 -12.70 -3.70
CA GLN A 22 10.98 -13.70 -3.39
C GLN A 22 9.59 -13.08 -3.22
N ALA A 23 9.49 -11.87 -2.68
CA ALA A 23 8.22 -11.24 -2.40
C ALA A 23 7.43 -10.97 -3.68
N THR A 24 6.24 -11.55 -3.76
CA THR A 24 5.26 -11.25 -4.81
C THR A 24 3.96 -10.85 -4.12
N ILE A 25 3.48 -9.64 -4.41
CA ILE A 25 2.19 -9.17 -3.87
C ILE A 25 1.11 -9.58 -4.87
N PHE A 26 0.12 -10.34 -4.40
CA PHE A 26 -1.04 -10.66 -5.21
C PHE A 26 -1.95 -9.45 -5.32
N THR A 27 -2.19 -9.06 -6.57
CA THR A 27 -3.16 -8.04 -6.93
C THR A 27 -4.17 -8.71 -7.84
N PRO A 28 -5.40 -8.94 -7.39
CA PRO A 28 -6.42 -9.43 -8.32
C PRO A 28 -6.66 -8.37 -9.39
N GLU A 29 -6.71 -8.78 -10.66
CA GLU A 29 -6.95 -7.88 -11.80
C GLU A 29 -8.26 -7.13 -11.66
N THR A 30 -9.29 -7.83 -11.18
CA THR A 30 -10.61 -7.26 -10.90
C THR A 30 -10.91 -7.33 -9.40
N PRO A 31 -11.48 -6.27 -8.79
CA PRO A 31 -12.00 -6.35 -7.43
C PRO A 31 -13.01 -7.50 -7.24
N PHE A 32 -13.20 -7.94 -6.00
CA PHE A 32 -14.27 -8.89 -5.70
C PHE A 32 -15.61 -8.15 -5.69
N ASP A 33 -16.62 -8.72 -6.36
CA ASP A 33 -18.00 -8.25 -6.23
C ASP A 33 -18.60 -8.84 -4.95
N PHE A 34 -18.43 -8.13 -3.84
CA PHE A 34 -18.94 -8.55 -2.54
C PHE A 34 -20.47 -8.67 -2.50
N GLY A 35 -21.20 -7.99 -3.40
CA GLY A 35 -22.65 -8.12 -3.52
C GLY A 35 -23.09 -9.48 -4.03
N GLN A 36 -22.22 -10.19 -4.76
CA GLN A 36 -22.47 -11.53 -5.29
C GLN A 36 -21.91 -12.65 -4.41
N ILE A 37 -21.22 -12.31 -3.31
CA ILE A 37 -20.59 -13.29 -2.42
C ILE A 37 -21.50 -13.53 -1.22
N PRO A 38 -22.21 -14.67 -1.14
CA PRO A 38 -23.29 -14.85 -0.18
C PRO A 38 -22.80 -15.06 1.26
N ASN A 39 -21.56 -15.51 1.45
CA ASN A 39 -21.00 -15.83 2.77
C ASN A 39 -19.47 -15.98 2.73
N SER A 40 -18.87 -16.09 3.92
CA SER A 40 -17.43 -16.25 4.11
C SER A 40 -16.85 -17.51 3.44
N ARG A 41 -17.62 -18.61 3.35
CA ARG A 41 -17.15 -19.83 2.67
C ARG A 41 -16.97 -19.58 1.17
N ALA A 42 -17.97 -18.98 0.53
CA ALA A 42 -17.90 -18.61 -0.88
C ALA A 42 -16.76 -17.61 -1.14
N PHE A 43 -16.57 -16.65 -0.23
CA PHE A 43 -15.43 -15.73 -0.28
C PHE A 43 -14.09 -16.47 -0.27
N HIS A 44 -13.86 -17.34 0.74
CA HIS A 44 -12.60 -18.09 0.84
C HIS A 44 -12.35 -18.98 -0.37
N GLN A 45 -13.40 -19.55 -0.97
CA GLN A 45 -13.28 -20.34 -2.22
C GLN A 45 -12.84 -19.46 -3.39
N ALA A 46 -13.50 -18.32 -3.62
CA ALA A 46 -13.14 -17.39 -4.69
C ALA A 46 -11.70 -16.86 -4.53
N VAL A 47 -11.30 -16.58 -3.29
CA VAL A 47 -9.94 -16.16 -2.96
C VAL A 47 -8.93 -17.27 -3.28
N ALA A 48 -9.22 -18.51 -2.86
CA ALA A 48 -8.36 -19.66 -3.13
C ALA A 48 -8.24 -19.97 -4.63
N GLU A 49 -9.31 -19.79 -5.41
CA GLU A 49 -9.30 -19.94 -6.86
C GLU A 49 -8.38 -18.92 -7.53
N ARG A 50 -8.56 -17.62 -7.24
CA ARG A 50 -7.68 -16.58 -7.81
C ARG A 50 -6.21 -16.75 -7.38
N TYR A 51 -5.94 -17.22 -6.15
CA TYR A 51 -4.58 -17.56 -5.70
C TYR A 51 -3.97 -18.78 -6.39
N ARG A 52 -4.80 -19.69 -6.93
CA ARG A 52 -4.34 -20.81 -7.75
C ARG A 52 -3.96 -20.31 -9.14
N ASP A 53 -4.84 -19.52 -9.75
CA ASP A 53 -4.67 -19.01 -11.11
C ASP A 53 -3.45 -18.10 -11.20
N TYR A 54 -3.30 -17.18 -10.25
CA TYR A 54 -2.14 -16.30 -10.18
C TYR A 54 -0.81 -17.06 -10.02
N ARG A 55 -0.77 -18.14 -9.22
CA ARG A 55 0.45 -18.96 -9.10
C ARG A 55 0.81 -19.63 -10.41
N LEU A 56 -0.18 -20.10 -11.17
CA LEU A 56 0.02 -20.72 -12.48
C LEU A 56 0.56 -19.69 -13.48
N GLU A 57 -0.07 -18.51 -13.55
CA GLU A 57 0.30 -17.43 -14.47
C GLU A 57 1.68 -16.83 -14.17
N ALA A 58 1.99 -16.59 -12.89
CA ALA A 58 3.27 -16.02 -12.49
C ALA A 58 4.45 -16.99 -12.61
N GLY A 59 4.23 -18.22 -13.12
CA GLY A 59 5.26 -19.25 -13.22
C GLY A 59 5.87 -19.58 -11.85
N ILE A 60 5.11 -19.38 -10.78
CA ILE A 60 5.56 -19.66 -9.41
C ILE A 60 5.46 -21.17 -9.24
N GLY A 61 6.56 -21.86 -9.56
CA GLY A 61 6.68 -23.30 -9.30
C GLY A 61 6.34 -23.64 -7.85
N THR A 62 5.91 -24.88 -7.61
CA THR A 62 5.51 -25.44 -6.31
C THR A 62 6.66 -25.57 -5.29
N GLY A 63 7.76 -24.84 -5.49
CA GLY A 63 8.93 -24.86 -4.63
C GLY A 63 8.73 -24.10 -3.31
N PRO A 64 9.36 -24.55 -2.21
CA PRO A 64 9.33 -23.81 -0.95
C PRO A 64 10.00 -22.43 -1.10
N GLY A 65 9.34 -21.38 -0.61
CA GLY A 65 9.94 -20.03 -0.49
C GLY A 65 9.28 -18.91 -1.29
N ARG A 66 8.48 -19.18 -2.33
CA ARG A 66 7.72 -18.12 -3.02
C ARG A 66 6.37 -17.91 -2.35
N GLN A 67 6.34 -17.01 -1.38
CA GLN A 67 5.13 -16.59 -0.68
C GLN A 67 4.45 -15.46 -1.45
N VAL A 68 3.14 -15.61 -1.62
CA VAL A 68 2.27 -14.62 -2.24
C VAL A 68 1.56 -13.89 -1.11
N TRP A 69 1.72 -12.57 -1.01
CA TRP A 69 1.09 -11.77 0.05
C TRP A 69 -0.43 -11.64 -0.13
N HIS A 70 -1.15 -11.32 0.95
CA HIS A 70 -2.62 -11.40 1.02
C HIS A 70 -3.26 -10.13 1.61
N THR A 71 -2.71 -8.94 1.31
CA THR A 71 -2.99 -7.74 2.11
C THR A 71 -4.48 -7.33 2.03
N PRO A 72 -5.07 -6.81 3.12
CA PRO A 72 -6.43 -6.28 3.11
C PRO A 72 -6.65 -5.21 2.04
N THR A 73 -5.62 -4.40 1.77
CA THR A 73 -5.63 -3.37 0.73
C THR A 73 -5.82 -3.93 -0.67
N GLU A 74 -5.34 -5.14 -0.95
CA GLU A 74 -5.55 -5.82 -2.24
C GLU A 74 -6.84 -6.63 -2.29
N LEU A 75 -7.18 -7.27 -1.17
CA LEU A 75 -8.29 -8.21 -1.07
C LEU A 75 -9.64 -7.51 -1.03
N PHE A 76 -9.73 -6.38 -0.34
CA PHE A 76 -10.97 -5.66 -0.07
C PHE A 76 -11.07 -4.31 -0.79
N LYS A 77 -10.24 -4.08 -1.82
CA LYS A 77 -10.33 -2.88 -2.65
C LYS A 77 -11.68 -2.80 -3.39
N PRO A 78 -12.24 -1.59 -3.61
CA PRO A 78 -11.73 -0.32 -3.09
C PRO A 78 -12.18 -0.01 -1.65
N TYR A 79 -13.10 -0.81 -1.10
CA TYR A 79 -13.82 -0.51 0.14
C TYR A 79 -12.94 -0.40 1.38
N TYR A 80 -11.86 -1.18 1.48
CA TYR A 80 -10.90 -1.02 2.58
C TYR A 80 -10.21 0.33 2.52
N GLY A 81 -9.74 0.76 1.34
CA GLY A 81 -9.17 2.09 1.15
C GLY A 81 -10.17 3.20 1.42
N TYR A 82 -11.43 3.03 1.03
CA TYR A 82 -12.50 4.00 1.31
C TYR A 82 -12.78 4.12 2.81
N ALA A 83 -12.77 3.02 3.56
CA ALA A 83 -12.95 3.05 5.00
C ALA A 83 -11.83 3.84 5.69
N ILE A 84 -10.57 3.63 5.28
CA ILE A 84 -9.44 4.43 5.75
C ILE A 84 -9.60 5.90 5.37
N ALA A 85 -9.92 6.19 4.11
CA ALA A 85 -10.13 7.56 3.63
C ALA A 85 -11.20 8.30 4.43
N ARG A 86 -12.31 7.61 4.77
CA ARG A 86 -13.38 8.17 5.61
C ARG A 86 -12.92 8.49 7.03
N CYS A 87 -12.04 7.67 7.61
CA CYS A 87 -11.48 7.96 8.92
C CYS A 87 -10.57 9.21 8.87
N LEU A 88 -9.69 9.30 7.86
CA LEU A 88 -8.78 10.43 7.68
C LEU A 88 -9.54 11.74 7.44
N ILE A 89 -10.52 11.72 6.52
CA ILE A 89 -11.27 12.92 6.13
C ILE A 89 -12.13 13.45 7.27
N SER A 90 -12.74 12.57 8.09
CA SER A 90 -13.54 13.01 9.24
C SER A 90 -12.72 13.81 10.25
N GLU A 91 -11.50 13.34 10.55
CA GLU A 91 -10.59 14.07 11.44
C GLU A 91 -10.06 15.36 10.81
N TYR A 92 -9.69 15.30 9.52
CA TYR A 92 -9.17 16.47 8.80
C TYR A 92 -10.19 17.60 8.69
N LEU A 93 -11.43 17.28 8.29
CA LEU A 93 -12.49 18.28 8.15
C LEU A 93 -12.84 18.94 9.48
N LEU A 94 -12.74 18.21 10.59
CA LEU A 94 -13.08 18.73 11.91
C LEU A 94 -12.00 19.67 12.46
N LYS A 95 -10.73 19.42 12.16
CA LYS A 95 -9.60 20.07 12.86
C LYS A 95 -8.80 21.04 12.00
N TYR A 96 -8.72 20.80 10.69
CA TYR A 96 -7.69 21.39 9.84
C TYR A 96 -8.26 22.11 8.62
N PHE A 97 -9.34 21.62 8.03
CA PHE A 97 -9.97 22.27 6.89
C PHE A 97 -10.66 23.59 7.29
N PRO A 98 -10.55 24.68 6.48
CA PRO A 98 -9.79 24.84 5.24
C PRO A 98 -8.43 25.53 5.44
N TYR A 99 -7.83 25.47 6.62
CA TYR A 99 -6.62 26.26 6.93
C TYR A 99 -5.34 25.53 6.52
N GLU A 100 -5.26 24.23 6.82
CA GLU A 100 -4.11 23.40 6.50
C GLU A 100 -4.43 22.47 5.32
N ASP A 101 -3.39 22.05 4.59
CA ASP A 101 -3.50 21.05 3.53
C ASP A 101 -3.56 19.63 4.11
N LEU A 102 -4.18 18.69 3.37
CA LEU A 102 -4.25 17.29 3.80
C LEU A 102 -2.95 16.57 3.43
N VAL A 103 -2.05 16.44 4.40
CA VAL A 103 -0.78 15.72 4.22
C VAL A 103 -0.88 14.29 4.75
N ILE A 104 -0.57 13.31 3.90
CA ILE A 104 -0.60 11.89 4.24
C ILE A 104 0.74 11.26 3.85
N TYR A 105 1.37 10.58 4.80
CA TYR A 105 2.52 9.73 4.58
C TYR A 105 2.11 8.26 4.67
N GLU A 106 2.57 7.43 3.73
CA GLU A 106 2.42 5.98 3.78
C GLU A 106 3.80 5.33 3.67
N ILE A 107 4.15 4.51 4.65
CA ILE A 107 5.35 3.67 4.56
C ILE A 107 4.97 2.30 4.03
N GLY A 108 5.80 1.72 3.15
CA GLY A 108 5.62 0.37 2.62
C GLY A 108 4.26 0.15 1.96
N ALA A 109 3.91 1.01 0.99
CA ALA A 109 2.60 1.04 0.33
C ALA A 109 2.28 -0.20 -0.55
N GLY A 110 3.18 -1.18 -0.62
CA GLY A 110 3.03 -2.37 -1.46
C GLY A 110 2.90 -1.99 -2.94
N ASN A 111 1.76 -2.26 -3.57
CA ASN A 111 1.52 -1.84 -4.96
C ASN A 111 0.94 -0.41 -5.10
N GLY A 112 0.83 0.36 -4.01
CA GLY A 112 0.20 1.68 -4.00
C GLY A 112 -1.33 1.63 -4.05
N THR A 113 -1.94 0.47 -3.81
CA THR A 113 -3.41 0.29 -3.89
C THR A 113 -4.15 1.14 -2.86
N LEU A 114 -3.61 1.26 -1.64
CA LEU A 114 -4.24 2.10 -0.62
C LEU A 114 -4.22 3.57 -1.03
N ALA A 115 -3.07 4.10 -1.41
CA ALA A 115 -2.94 5.46 -1.92
C ALA A 115 -3.91 5.75 -3.07
N GLU A 116 -3.97 4.87 -4.08
CA GLU A 116 -4.91 5.00 -5.20
C GLU A 116 -6.37 5.06 -4.71
N ASN A 117 -6.77 4.16 -3.82
CA ASN A 117 -8.16 4.10 -3.34
C ASN A 117 -8.53 5.32 -2.49
N VAL A 118 -7.59 5.81 -1.66
CA VAL A 118 -7.80 7.03 -0.87
C VAL A 118 -7.92 8.25 -1.78
N LEU A 119 -7.03 8.40 -2.76
CA LEU A 119 -7.03 9.52 -3.69
C LEU A 119 -8.27 9.51 -4.61
N ASP A 120 -8.68 8.33 -5.09
CA ASP A 120 -9.93 8.14 -5.84
C ASP A 120 -11.15 8.56 -5.03
N PHE A 121 -11.22 8.14 -3.77
CA PHE A 121 -12.31 8.51 -2.86
C PHE A 121 -12.36 10.02 -2.64
N LEU A 122 -11.21 10.66 -2.36
CA LEU A 122 -11.14 12.10 -2.15
C LEU A 122 -11.53 12.86 -3.42
N GLN A 123 -11.05 12.43 -4.59
CA GLN A 123 -11.39 13.06 -5.87
C GLN A 123 -12.90 12.99 -6.16
N MET A 124 -13.55 11.87 -5.82
CA MET A 124 -14.97 11.63 -6.08
C MET A 124 -15.89 12.37 -5.09
N GLU A 125 -15.58 12.29 -3.79
CA GLU A 125 -16.49 12.72 -2.72
C GLU A 125 -16.12 14.09 -2.12
N TYR A 126 -14.85 14.49 -2.18
CA TYR A 126 -14.31 15.71 -1.56
C TYR A 126 -13.32 16.44 -2.48
N PRO A 127 -13.74 16.90 -3.67
CA PRO A 127 -12.83 17.46 -4.69
C PRO A 127 -12.01 18.66 -4.19
N GLU A 128 -12.60 19.54 -3.38
CA GLU A 128 -11.88 20.68 -2.78
C GLU A 128 -10.77 20.26 -1.81
N VAL A 129 -10.94 19.12 -1.13
CA VAL A 129 -9.90 18.54 -0.27
C VAL A 129 -8.85 17.82 -1.10
N TYR A 130 -9.27 17.13 -2.16
CA TYR A 130 -8.36 16.45 -3.09
C TYR A 130 -7.34 17.42 -3.71
N GLU A 131 -7.77 18.60 -4.15
CA GLU A 131 -6.87 19.65 -4.69
C GLU A 131 -5.77 20.07 -3.71
N ARG A 132 -6.07 19.96 -2.41
CA ARG A 132 -5.20 20.32 -1.29
C ARG A 132 -4.55 19.11 -0.64
N THR A 133 -4.62 17.94 -1.28
CA THR A 133 -4.03 16.72 -0.75
C THR A 133 -2.58 16.56 -1.23
N ARG A 134 -1.70 16.17 -0.32
CA ARG A 134 -0.32 15.75 -0.57
C ARG A 134 -0.13 14.37 0.02
N TYR A 135 -0.08 13.37 -0.84
CA TYR A 135 0.13 11.97 -0.47
C TYR A 135 1.57 11.58 -0.79
N ARG A 136 2.32 11.11 0.20
CA ARG A 136 3.72 10.75 0.09
C ARG A 136 3.94 9.30 0.45
N ILE A 137 4.43 8.51 -0.49
CA ILE A 137 4.85 7.12 -0.24
C ILE A 137 6.34 7.10 0.05
N ILE A 138 6.75 6.47 1.15
CA ILE A 138 8.15 6.19 1.47
C ILE A 138 8.37 4.70 1.24
N GLU A 139 9.18 4.39 0.23
CA GLU A 139 9.40 3.01 -0.23
C GLU A 139 10.90 2.72 -0.29
N ILE A 140 11.34 1.61 0.29
CA ILE A 140 12.74 1.19 0.30
C ILE A 140 13.11 0.38 -0.95
N SER A 141 12.14 -0.25 -1.60
CA SER A 141 12.35 -1.05 -2.81
C SER A 141 12.19 -0.20 -4.06
N GLY A 142 13.29 0.04 -4.78
CA GLY A 142 13.28 0.78 -6.05
C GLY A 142 12.29 0.20 -7.08
N SER A 143 12.23 -1.13 -7.17
CA SER A 143 11.28 -1.80 -8.09
C SER A 143 9.80 -1.60 -7.72
N LEU A 144 9.47 -1.44 -6.43
CA LEU A 144 8.11 -1.12 -6.00
C LEU A 144 7.83 0.36 -6.19
N ALA A 145 8.81 1.22 -5.88
CA ALA A 145 8.70 2.66 -6.07
C ALA A 145 8.39 3.00 -7.55
N GLU A 146 9.09 2.38 -8.50
CA GLU A 146 8.82 2.54 -9.94
C GLU A 146 7.39 2.10 -10.30
N LYS A 147 6.95 0.93 -9.82
CA LYS A 147 5.58 0.43 -10.07
C LYS A 147 4.50 1.33 -9.47
N GLN A 148 4.70 1.81 -8.26
CA GLN A 148 3.80 2.73 -7.56
C GLN A 148 3.71 4.05 -8.34
N MET A 149 4.85 4.59 -8.77
CA MET A 149 4.92 5.81 -9.56
C MET A 149 4.16 5.65 -10.89
N ASP A 150 4.46 4.60 -11.66
CA ASP A 150 3.81 4.31 -12.94
C ASP A 150 2.29 4.15 -12.80
N ARG A 151 1.83 3.54 -11.72
CA ARG A 151 0.40 3.35 -11.44
C ARG A 151 -0.27 4.68 -11.09
N LEU A 152 0.28 5.38 -10.09
CA LEU A 152 -0.39 6.52 -9.45
C LEU A 152 -0.29 7.80 -10.26
N GLN A 153 0.81 8.01 -11.00
CA GLN A 153 0.98 9.21 -11.82
C GLN A 153 -0.03 9.29 -12.98
N ARG A 154 -0.56 8.16 -13.46
CA ARG A 154 -1.57 8.15 -14.53
C ARG A 154 -2.84 8.92 -14.16
N ARG A 155 -3.18 8.97 -12.87
CA ARG A 155 -4.44 9.56 -12.40
C ARG A 155 -4.27 10.66 -11.34
N HIS A 156 -3.22 10.60 -10.54
CA HIS A 156 -3.03 11.47 -9.37
C HIS A 156 -1.69 12.21 -9.35
N ALA A 157 -1.04 12.44 -10.51
CA ALA A 157 0.28 13.08 -10.59
C ALA A 157 0.44 14.39 -9.79
N GLY A 158 -0.64 15.18 -9.62
CA GLY A 158 -0.59 16.43 -8.85
C GLY A 158 -0.72 16.28 -7.34
N ALA A 159 -1.11 15.10 -6.84
CA ALA A 159 -1.36 14.83 -5.43
C ALA A 159 -0.42 13.77 -4.83
N ILE A 160 0.27 12.98 -5.65
CA ILE A 160 1.13 11.87 -5.22
C ILE A 160 2.62 12.16 -5.41
N GLU A 161 3.42 11.79 -4.41
CA GLU A 161 4.87 11.76 -4.46
C GLU A 161 5.36 10.40 -3.94
N VAL A 162 6.26 9.75 -4.67
CA VAL A 162 6.89 8.48 -4.25
C VAL A 162 8.37 8.73 -4.00
N VAL A 163 8.79 8.55 -2.75
CA VAL A 163 10.17 8.78 -2.31
C VAL A 163 10.84 7.43 -2.08
N HIS A 164 11.78 7.08 -2.97
CA HIS A 164 12.58 5.87 -2.85
C HIS A 164 13.67 6.07 -1.78
N LYS A 165 13.32 5.76 -0.52
CA LYS A 165 14.17 5.95 0.66
C LYS A 165 13.71 5.04 1.80
N SER A 166 14.66 4.60 2.62
CA SER A 166 14.32 3.95 3.89
C SER A 166 13.70 4.96 4.86
N VAL A 167 12.61 4.57 5.52
CA VAL A 167 12.00 5.41 6.59
C VAL A 167 12.97 5.62 7.75
N PHE A 168 13.91 4.70 7.99
CA PHE A 168 14.90 4.84 9.06
C PHE A 168 15.96 5.92 8.75
N ASP A 169 16.14 6.25 7.47
CA ASP A 169 17.01 7.35 7.03
C ASP A 169 16.23 8.66 6.84
N TRP A 170 14.95 8.70 7.23
CA TRP A 170 14.10 9.87 7.07
C TRP A 170 14.50 10.98 8.05
N THR A 171 14.92 12.12 7.52
CA THR A 171 15.41 13.28 8.30
C THR A 171 14.56 14.52 8.11
N GLU A 172 13.57 14.47 7.21
CA GLU A 172 12.72 15.61 6.90
C GLU A 172 11.64 15.76 7.98
N GLN A 173 11.43 17.00 8.42
CA GLN A 173 10.37 17.34 9.37
C GLN A 173 9.19 17.90 8.61
N GLU A 174 7.99 17.38 8.90
CA GLU A 174 6.74 17.97 8.43
C GLU A 174 6.17 18.84 9.57
N PRO A 175 6.27 20.18 9.49
CA PRO A 175 5.72 21.06 10.51
C PRO A 175 4.19 21.15 10.46
N ALA A 176 3.58 20.83 9.31
CA ALA A 176 2.12 20.81 9.18
C ALA A 176 1.52 19.56 9.87
N PRO A 177 0.26 19.62 10.32
CA PRO A 177 -0.45 18.42 10.75
C PRO A 177 -0.51 17.39 9.62
N CYS A 178 -0.08 16.16 9.88
CA CYS A 178 -0.09 15.09 8.90
C CYS A 178 -0.61 13.78 9.47
N PHE A 179 -1.07 12.92 8.58
CA PHE A 179 -1.39 11.53 8.89
C PHE A 179 -0.25 10.62 8.46
N PHE A 180 0.06 9.61 9.27
CA PHE A 180 1.10 8.63 8.97
C PHE A 180 0.50 7.23 8.98
N LEU A 181 0.55 6.55 7.84
CA LEU A 181 -0.03 5.24 7.59
C LEU A 181 1.08 4.19 7.50
N ALA A 182 0.91 3.09 8.24
CA ALA A 182 1.83 1.97 8.26
C ALA A 182 1.04 0.65 8.27
N MET A 183 0.49 0.26 7.12
CA MET A 183 -0.38 -0.92 7.01
C MET A 183 0.45 -2.18 6.74
N GLU A 184 0.43 -3.14 7.67
CA GLU A 184 1.20 -4.40 7.59
C GLU A 184 2.74 -4.24 7.49
N VAL A 185 3.27 -3.06 7.81
CA VAL A 185 4.72 -2.79 7.74
C VAL A 185 5.43 -3.06 9.06
N ILE A 186 4.83 -2.70 10.20
CA ILE A 186 5.51 -2.77 11.52
C ILE A 186 5.85 -4.21 11.93
N VAL A 187 5.12 -5.19 11.44
CA VAL A 187 5.44 -6.62 11.67
C VAL A 187 6.72 -7.06 10.96
N SER A 188 7.23 -6.27 10.01
CA SER A 188 8.45 -6.53 9.26
C SER A 188 9.64 -5.63 9.66
N THR A 189 9.44 -4.66 10.55
CA THR A 189 10.49 -3.75 11.01
C THR A 189 11.22 -4.31 12.23
N SER A 190 12.55 -4.46 12.16
CA SER A 190 13.38 -4.78 13.32
C SER A 190 13.94 -3.49 13.94
N THR A 191 13.44 -3.10 15.12
CA THR A 191 14.05 -2.07 15.97
C THR A 191 15.17 -2.65 16.84
#